data_AF-A0A0G9JR50-F1
#
_entry.id   AF-A0A0G9JR50-F1
#
_cell.length_a   1.000
_cell.length_b   1.000
_cell.length_c   1.000
_cell.angle_alpha   90.00
_cell.angle_beta   90.00
_cell.angle_gamma   90.00
#
_symmetry.space_group_name_H-M   'P 1'
#
loop_
_entity.id
_entity.type
_entity.pdbx_description
1 polymer ?
#
loop_
_entity_poly.entity_id
_entity_poly.type
_entity_poly.pdbx_seq_one_letter_code
_entity_poly.pdbx_strand_id
1 'polypeptide(L)' 'MKKSKNLKNILAKYYSVPMINRILRGERKPSYEMMLTLEKEHNIPFCAWQDIESFISKNIQKPKPNEKV' A
#
# COMPACT_ATOMS: atom_id res chain seq x y z
N MET A 1 -6.63 -4.27 -13.80
CA MET A 1 -6.08 -4.90 -12.57
C MET A 1 -6.59 -4.17 -11.33
N LYS A 2 -7.17 -4.89 -10.36
CA LYS A 2 -7.69 -4.34 -9.09
C LYS A 2 -6.53 -3.89 -8.18
N LYS A 3 -6.14 -2.62 -8.26
CA LYS A 3 -4.94 -2.04 -7.62
C LYS A 3 -4.90 -2.13 -6.08
N SER A 4 -6.06 -2.20 -5.41
CA SER A 4 -6.16 -2.39 -3.94
C SER A 4 -5.72 -3.76 -3.44
N LYS A 5 -5.87 -4.80 -4.27
CA LYS A 5 -5.42 -6.13 -3.89
C LYS A 5 -3.89 -6.26 -3.91
N ASN A 6 -3.18 -5.43 -4.67
CA ASN A 6 -1.72 -5.58 -4.82
C ASN A 6 -0.94 -5.22 -3.55
N LEU A 7 -1.17 -4.05 -2.92
CA LEU A 7 -0.38 -3.67 -1.73
C LEU A 7 -0.59 -4.64 -0.57
N LYS A 8 -1.85 -5.03 -0.31
CA LYS A 8 -2.16 -6.01 0.74
C LYS A 8 -1.52 -7.37 0.43
N ASN A 9 -1.55 -7.83 -0.81
CA ASN A 9 -0.94 -9.10 -1.22
C ASN A 9 0.60 -9.05 -1.16
N ILE A 10 1.20 -7.91 -1.50
CA ILE A 10 2.64 -7.68 -1.36
C ILE A 10 3.03 -7.79 0.12
N LEU A 11 2.34 -7.04 0.99
CA LEU A 11 2.61 -7.06 2.44
C LEU A 11 2.33 -8.43 3.07
N ALA A 12 1.38 -9.20 2.53
CA ALA A 12 1.06 -10.55 3.02
C ALA A 12 2.19 -11.56 2.84
N LYS A 13 3.19 -11.28 2.01
CA LYS A 13 4.40 -12.11 1.91
C LYS A 13 5.34 -11.96 3.11
N TYR A 14 5.28 -10.83 3.81
CA TYR A 14 6.25 -10.45 4.83
C TYR A 14 5.64 -10.28 6.23
N TYR A 15 4.33 -10.04 6.31
CA TYR A 15 3.66 -9.65 7.55
C TYR A 15 2.44 -10.51 7.83
N SER A 16 2.12 -10.65 9.12
CA SER A 16 0.85 -11.24 9.56
C SER A 16 -0.31 -10.29 9.25
N VAL A 17 -1.51 -10.84 9.04
CA VAL A 17 -2.72 -10.06 8.73
C VAL A 17 -2.99 -8.91 9.73
N PRO A 18 -2.85 -9.11 11.06
CA PRO A 18 -3.01 -8.01 12.01
C PRO A 18 -2.00 -6.88 11.79
N MET A 19 -0.74 -7.20 11.50
CA MET A 19 0.30 -6.21 11.23
C MET A 19 0.04 -5.46 9.92
N ILE A 20 -0.39 -6.18 8.87
CA ILE A 20 -0.77 -5.55 7.59
C ILE A 20 -1.88 -4.52 7.81
N ASN A 21 -2.92 -4.87 8.57
CA ASN A 21 -4.03 -3.95 8.82
C ASN A 21 -3.57 -2.68 9.57
N ARG A 22 -2.65 -2.81 10.53
CA ARG A 22 -2.05 -1.66 11.22
C ARG A 22 -1.20 -0.81 10.27
N ILE A 23 -0.45 -1.43 9.37
CA ILE A 23 0.34 -0.72 8.35
C ILE A 23 -0.58 0.04 7.40
N LEU A 24 -1.64 -0.59 6.90
CA LEU A 24 -2.57 0.03 5.96
C LEU A 24 -3.38 1.19 6.58
N ARG A 25 -3.42 1.30 7.91
CA ARG A 25 -4.03 2.40 8.68
C ARG A 25 -3.00 3.44 9.18
N GLY A 26 -1.75 3.34 8.74
CA GLY A 26 -0.68 4.24 9.21
C GLY A 26 -0.28 4.10 10.68
N GLU A 27 -0.92 3.21 11.45
CA GLU A 27 -0.64 2.97 12.88
C GLU A 27 0.78 2.40 13.08
N ARG A 28 1.29 1.67 12.08
CA ARG A 28 2.66 1.17 12.06
C ARG A 28 3.29 1.32 10.69
N LYS A 29 4.61 1.37 10.69
CA LYS A 29 5.41 1.40 9.47
C LYS A 29 6.24 0.12 9.36
N PRO A 30 6.53 -0.36 8.14
CA PRO A 30 7.57 -1.35 7.91
C PRO A 30 8.91 -0.92 8.53
N SER A 31 9.84 -1.85 8.73
CA SER A 31 11.22 -1.47 9.06
C SER A 31 11.85 -0.72 7.89
N TYR A 32 12.90 0.07 8.15
CA TYR A 32 13.62 0.81 7.11
C TYR A 32 14.11 -0.10 5.98
N GLU A 33 14.71 -1.24 6.32
CA GLU A 33 15.15 -2.26 5.36
C GLU A 33 14.00 -2.76 4.49
N MET A 34 12.84 -3.03 5.10
CA MET A 34 11.67 -3.48 4.34
C MET A 34 11.13 -2.37 3.44
N MET A 35 11.15 -1.10 3.88
CA MET A 35 10.75 0.02 3.01
C MET A 35 11.62 0.08 1.76
N LEU A 36 12.94 -0.10 1.89
CA LEU A 36 13.87 -0.15 0.76
C LEU A 36 13.59 -1.34 -0.16
N THR A 37 13.32 -2.53 0.40
CA THR A 37 12.95 -3.71 -0.38
C THR A 37 11.66 -3.47 -1.16
N LEU A 38 10.63 -2.93 -0.51
CA LEU A 38 9.35 -2.63 -1.13
C LEU A 38 9.46 -1.54 -2.21
N GLU A 39 10.36 -0.59 -2.06
CA GLU A 39 10.67 0.41 -3.09
C GLU A 39 11.34 -0.24 -4.31
N LYS A 40 12.39 -1.02 -4.10
CA LYS A 40 13.15 -1.67 -5.18
C LYS A 40 12.34 -2.73 -5.93
N GLU A 41 11.60 -3.57 -5.21
CA GLU A 41 10.91 -4.73 -5.80
C GLU A 41 9.49 -4.41 -6.28
N HIS A 42 8.85 -3.42 -5.66
CA HIS A 42 7.43 -3.15 -5.87
C HIS A 42 7.11 -1.70 -6.21
N ASN A 43 8.13 -0.84 -6.37
CA ASN A 43 7.99 0.57 -6.68
C ASN A 43 7.05 1.31 -5.72
N ILE A 44 7.05 0.91 -4.43
CA ILE A 44 6.33 1.64 -3.39
C ILE A 44 7.28 2.70 -2.84
N PRO A 45 7.04 4.00 -3.11
CA PRO A 45 7.99 5.05 -2.72
C PRO A 45 8.23 5.04 -1.21
N PHE A 46 9.48 5.28 -0.79
CA PHE A 46 9.79 5.37 0.62
C PHE A 46 8.93 6.40 1.38
N CYS A 47 8.64 7.54 0.74
CA CYS A 47 7.78 8.58 1.32
C CYS A 47 6.32 8.15 1.48
N ALA A 48 5.86 7.10 0.80
CA ALA A 48 4.50 6.57 0.95
C ALA A 48 4.22 6.10 2.38
N TRP A 49 5.25 5.68 3.12
CA TRP A 49 5.09 5.21 4.50
C TRP A 49 4.96 6.35 5.52
N GLN A 50 5.18 7.61 5.13
CA GLN A 50 4.89 8.77 5.96
C GLN A 50 3.38 9.00 6.08
N ASP A 51 2.67 8.84 4.96
CA ASP A 51 1.22 8.97 4.87
C ASP A 51 0.68 7.92 3.90
N ILE A 52 0.58 6.70 4.42
CA ILE A 52 0.18 5.53 3.64
C ILE A 52 -1.31 5.58 3.29
N GLU A 53 -2.13 6.24 4.11
CA GLU A 53 -3.55 6.43 3.84
C GLU A 53 -3.77 7.37 2.65
N SER A 54 -3.04 8.49 2.58
CA SER A 54 -3.01 9.35 1.39
C SER A 54 -2.45 8.63 0.17
N PHE A 55 -1.40 7.82 0.34
CA PHE A 55 -0.85 7.04 -0.77
C PHE A 55 -1.87 6.05 -1.33
N ILE A 56 -2.55 5.30 -0.45
CA ILE A 56 -3.63 4.37 -0.80
C ILE A 56 -4.77 5.17 -1.45
N SER A 57 -5.27 6.23 -0.86
CA SER A 57 -6.38 6.99 -1.46
C SER A 57 -6.05 7.52 -2.86
N LYS A 58 -4.85 8.05 -3.09
CA LYS A 58 -4.44 8.62 -4.39
C LYS A 58 -4.13 7.55 -5.45
N ASN A 59 -3.50 6.45 -5.07
CA ASN A 59 -3.00 5.45 -6.02
C ASN A 59 -3.91 4.21 -6.13
N ILE A 60 -4.81 4.02 -5.16
CA ILE A 60 -5.60 2.80 -4.99
C ILE A 60 -7.12 3.07 -5.09
N GLN A 61 -7.58 4.34 -5.15
CA GLN A 61 -9.00 4.61 -5.41
C GLN A 61 -9.48 4.12 -6.78
N LYS A 62 -10.74 3.67 -6.73
CA LYS A 62 -11.48 2.78 -7.63
C LYS A 62 -11.57 3.31 -9.08
N PRO A 63 -11.80 2.42 -10.08
CA PRO A 63 -12.37 2.89 -11.34
C PRO A 63 -13.59 3.75 -11.02
N LYS A 64 -13.61 4.99 -11.52
CA LYS A 64 -14.78 5.88 -11.45
C LYS A 64 -16.00 5.08 -11.94
N PRO A 65 -17.14 5.07 -11.22
CA PRO A 65 -18.37 4.57 -11.83
C PRO A 65 -18.64 5.43 -13.08
N ASN A 66 -18.93 4.76 -14.19
CA ASN A 66 -19.25 5.32 -15.50
C ASN A 66 -19.68 6.79 -15.50
N GLU A 67 -18.82 7.65 -16.02
CA GLU A 67 -19.18 8.93 -16.58
C GLU A 67 -19.03 8.74 -18.09
N LYS A 68 -20.16 8.51 -18.78
CA LYS A 68 -20.38 8.39 -20.23
C LYS A 68 -21.78 7.77 -20.42
N VAL A 69 -22.73 8.27 -21.18
CA VAL A 69 -23.00 9.50 -21.97
C VAL A 69 -24.53 9.51 -22.09
#